data_AF-A0A9W7A774-F1
#
_entry.id   AF-A0A9W7A774-F1
#
_cell.length_a   1.000
_cell.length_b   1.000
_cell.length_c   1.000
_cell.angle_alpha   90.00
_cell.angle_beta   90.00
_cell.angle_gamma   90.00
#
_symmetry.space_group_name_H-M   'P 1'
#
loop_
_entity.id
_entity.type
_entity.pdbx_description
1 polymer ?
#
loop_
_entity_poly.entity_id
_entity_poly.type
_entity_poly.pdbx_seq_one_letter_code
_entity_poly.pdbx_strand_id
1 'polypeptide(L)'
;MKFSATLALLASLPPAISTPVKLIIDTDLGFDVDDVGALSVAHHLQDIGKAEIIAILHNTAFPKGIGGVDVIQNYYNSSAILGAYEGAWGSSDDAINAQDKYTSLIEEDFPSSVKTYNDVNAAVDSYRRALESQEDNSVVIASIGELTNLRDILKAEPQLFAQKVKSIYYMDGGYNFGCGDSDGSEWSPWLGSTEDCDGAAQYVVENVPTSVKQVFSLNGADIYTGSRFNDGCGSGPVKMSYQKWTNYGSRPSWDPITIWYAVYGESSLYSTATAETTTVDYYGREVYDKSDTSNNMYQTWIDSTRKGDVTKNLDDAICAAPCLGSTPGACGGYTLQSMKNCWGDRGDGSGSHGASDLETPSDSSAGVMTLAECMILCDETVNCEGVSVSFADGGSGLVNCFRKGNIQIDDCDEFFPIDTWVKK
;
A
#
# COMPACT_ATOMS: atom_id res chain seq x y z
N MET A 1 -46.62 -47.21 14.10
CA MET A 1 -45.39 -46.79 14.82
C MET A 1 -44.68 -45.79 13.93
N LYS A 2 -44.47 -44.56 14.42
CA LYS A 2 -43.91 -43.43 13.67
C LYS A 2 -42.38 -43.56 13.63
N PHE A 3 -41.78 -43.49 12.43
CA PHE A 3 -40.34 -43.31 12.27
C PHE A 3 -40.00 -41.84 12.53
N SER A 4 -39.12 -41.59 13.50
CA SER A 4 -38.58 -40.26 13.78
C SER A 4 -37.32 -40.07 12.96
N ALA A 5 -37.35 -39.15 11.99
CA ALA A 5 -36.18 -38.73 11.24
C ALA A 5 -35.49 -37.60 12.01
N THR A 6 -34.29 -37.85 12.52
CA THR A 6 -33.44 -36.84 13.15
C THR A 6 -32.73 -36.06 12.04
N LEU A 7 -33.13 -34.80 11.85
CA LEU A 7 -32.48 -33.87 10.93
C LEU A 7 -31.16 -33.40 11.58
N ALA A 8 -30.02 -33.83 11.04
CA ALA A 8 -28.72 -33.33 11.46
C ALA A 8 -28.55 -31.89 10.96
N LEU A 9 -28.40 -30.95 11.89
CA LEU A 9 -28.08 -29.56 11.61
C LEU A 9 -26.63 -29.52 11.10
N LEU A 10 -26.44 -29.32 9.80
CA LEU A 10 -25.13 -28.97 9.24
C LEU A 10 -24.79 -27.56 9.74
N ALA A 11 -23.92 -27.47 10.75
CA ALA A 11 -23.32 -26.21 11.14
C ALA A 11 -22.54 -25.67 9.94
N SER A 12 -22.96 -24.52 9.41
CA SER A 12 -22.18 -23.75 8.45
C SER A 12 -20.85 -23.39 9.09
N LEU A 13 -19.75 -23.94 8.59
CA LEU A 13 -18.41 -23.45 8.93
C LEU A 13 -18.35 -21.94 8.61
N PRO A 14 -17.77 -21.11 9.49
CA PRO A 14 -17.53 -19.72 9.15
C PRO A 14 -16.68 -19.66 7.85
N PRO A 15 -16.89 -18.65 6.99
CA PRO A 15 -16.07 -18.49 5.79
C PRO A 15 -14.60 -18.48 6.19
N ALA A 16 -13.78 -19.25 5.47
CA ALA A 16 -12.33 -19.26 5.68
C ALA A 16 -11.83 -17.82 5.52
N ILE A 17 -11.28 -17.24 6.60
CA ILE A 17 -10.54 -15.99 6.53
C ILE A 17 -9.40 -16.25 5.55
N SER A 18 -9.39 -15.56 4.40
CA SER A 18 -8.30 -15.69 3.44
C SER A 18 -7.01 -15.29 4.14
N THR A 19 -6.01 -16.17 4.15
CA THR A 19 -4.69 -15.86 4.71
C THR A 19 -4.14 -14.58 4.05
N PRO A 20 -3.64 -13.60 4.83
CA PRO A 20 -3.06 -12.40 4.27
C PRO A 20 -1.91 -12.70 3.30
N VAL A 21 -1.78 -11.91 2.24
CA VAL A 21 -0.65 -12.01 1.30
C VAL A 21 0.63 -11.61 2.00
N LYS A 22 1.64 -12.50 1.98
CA LYS A 22 2.99 -12.18 2.45
C LYS A 22 3.68 -11.28 1.43
N LEU A 23 3.78 -9.99 1.74
CA LEU A 23 4.19 -8.95 0.80
C LEU A 23 5.60 -8.44 1.13
N ILE A 24 6.47 -8.44 0.13
CA ILE A 24 7.69 -7.64 0.11
C ILE A 24 7.47 -6.45 -0.81
N ILE A 25 7.90 -5.27 -0.38
CA ILE A 25 7.85 -4.04 -1.18
C ILE A 25 9.28 -3.59 -1.47
N ASP A 26 9.62 -3.40 -2.73
CA ASP A 26 10.90 -2.88 -3.20
C ASP A 26 10.65 -1.52 -3.85
N THR A 27 11.10 -0.43 -3.23
CA THR A 27 10.67 0.96 -3.49
C THR A 27 11.85 1.90 -3.66
N ASP A 28 11.68 2.95 -4.46
CA ASP A 28 12.65 4.04 -4.65
C ASP A 28 12.22 5.34 -3.94
N LEU A 29 11.40 5.24 -2.87
CA LEU A 29 10.86 6.36 -2.09
C LEU A 29 11.81 7.56 -1.98
N GLY A 30 11.42 8.62 -2.67
CA GLY A 30 12.12 9.89 -2.69
C GLY A 30 11.99 10.58 -4.05
N PHE A 31 12.06 9.82 -5.14
CA PHE A 31 11.89 10.32 -6.51
C PHE A 31 10.66 11.17 -6.67
N ASP A 32 9.55 10.55 -6.33
CA ASP A 32 8.30 11.23 -6.20
C ASP A 32 7.52 10.69 -5.01
N VAL A 33 6.26 11.05 -4.91
CA VAL A 33 5.46 10.85 -3.71
C VAL A 33 4.45 9.70 -3.86
N ASP A 34 4.31 9.11 -5.04
CA ASP A 34 3.39 7.99 -5.20
C ASP A 34 3.86 6.73 -4.44
N ASP A 35 5.16 6.50 -4.24
CA ASP A 35 5.72 5.52 -3.28
C ASP A 35 5.11 5.66 -1.88
N VAL A 36 5.01 6.89 -1.37
CA VAL A 36 4.41 7.15 -0.05
C VAL A 36 2.94 6.75 -0.04
N GLY A 37 2.24 6.98 -1.16
CA GLY A 37 0.88 6.51 -1.36
C GLY A 37 0.80 4.99 -1.41
N ALA A 38 1.78 4.34 -2.04
CA ALA A 38 1.85 2.90 -2.19
C ALA A 38 2.09 2.20 -0.85
N LEU A 39 3.03 2.71 -0.05
CA LEU A 39 3.24 2.25 1.33
C LEU A 39 2.00 2.47 2.20
N SER A 40 1.33 3.62 2.05
CA SER A 40 0.07 3.90 2.75
C SER A 40 -1.04 2.91 2.38
N VAL A 41 -1.23 2.61 1.08
CA VAL A 41 -2.14 1.57 0.61
C VAL A 41 -1.75 0.21 1.18
N ALA A 42 -0.47 -0.17 1.12
CA ALA A 42 -0.01 -1.46 1.64
C ALA A 42 -0.33 -1.62 3.13
N HIS A 43 -0.07 -0.58 3.93
CA HIS A 43 -0.38 -0.60 5.36
C HIS A 43 -1.88 -0.61 5.64
N HIS A 44 -2.69 0.13 4.88
CA HIS A 44 -4.15 0.01 4.97
C HIS A 44 -4.61 -1.43 4.68
N LEU A 45 -4.06 -2.06 3.63
CA LEU A 45 -4.37 -3.46 3.29
C LEU A 45 -3.90 -4.44 4.36
N GLN A 46 -2.81 -4.15 5.06
CA GLN A 46 -2.39 -4.90 6.25
C GLN A 46 -3.38 -4.72 7.40
N ASP A 47 -3.79 -3.49 7.68
CA ASP A 47 -4.73 -3.13 8.73
C ASP A 47 -6.08 -3.86 8.57
N ILE A 48 -6.56 -4.00 7.34
CA ILE A 48 -7.80 -4.74 7.04
C ILE A 48 -7.59 -6.24 6.77
N GLY A 49 -6.37 -6.76 6.99
CA GLY A 49 -6.06 -8.20 7.01
C GLY A 49 -5.94 -8.84 5.63
N LYS A 50 -5.60 -8.06 4.62
CA LYS A 50 -5.40 -8.52 3.23
C LYS A 50 -3.94 -8.78 2.91
N ALA A 51 -3.04 -8.05 3.56
CA ALA A 51 -1.60 -8.23 3.44
C ALA A 51 -0.95 -8.41 4.81
N GLU A 52 0.24 -8.98 4.79
CA GLU A 52 1.22 -8.92 5.88
C GLU A 52 2.53 -8.49 5.23
N ILE A 53 2.97 -7.28 5.53
CA ILE A 53 4.20 -6.73 4.97
C ILE A 53 5.36 -7.33 5.75
N ILE A 54 6.13 -8.19 5.10
CA ILE A 54 7.24 -8.90 5.74
C ILE A 54 8.58 -8.17 5.56
N ALA A 55 8.71 -7.37 4.49
CA ALA A 55 9.86 -6.50 4.28
C ALA A 55 9.50 -5.28 3.41
N ILE A 56 10.20 -4.17 3.64
CA ILE A 56 10.21 -2.99 2.77
C ILE A 56 11.67 -2.62 2.52
N LEU A 57 12.08 -2.56 1.26
CA LEU A 57 13.45 -2.32 0.87
C LEU A 57 13.56 -1.09 -0.01
N HIS A 58 14.63 -0.32 0.18
CA HIS A 58 14.94 0.82 -0.68
C HIS A 58 15.95 0.41 -1.77
N ASN A 59 15.69 0.70 -3.04
CA ASN A 59 16.46 0.18 -4.18
C ASN A 59 17.42 1.19 -4.84
N THR A 60 17.52 2.42 -4.34
CA THR A 60 18.59 3.34 -4.74
C THR A 60 19.52 3.67 -3.58
N ALA A 61 20.70 4.18 -3.92
CA ALA A 61 21.73 4.60 -2.98
C ALA A 61 21.47 6.01 -2.41
N PHE A 62 20.21 6.46 -2.39
CA PHE A 62 19.80 7.67 -1.69
C PHE A 62 19.96 7.48 -0.17
N PRO A 63 20.85 8.23 0.50
CA PRO A 63 21.17 7.99 1.90
C PRO A 63 19.97 7.96 2.83
N LYS A 64 18.97 8.82 2.61
CA LYS A 64 17.80 8.95 3.49
C LYS A 64 16.57 8.17 3.04
N GLY A 65 16.60 7.49 1.89
CA GLY A 65 15.43 6.83 1.31
C GLY A 65 14.75 5.86 2.28
N ILE A 66 15.54 4.94 2.85
CA ILE A 66 15.05 3.99 3.86
C ILE A 66 14.63 4.68 5.18
N GLY A 67 15.17 5.86 5.50
CA GLY A 67 14.72 6.66 6.64
C GLY A 67 13.30 7.21 6.43
N GLY A 68 12.99 7.65 5.21
CA GLY A 68 11.63 8.00 4.81
C GLY A 68 10.66 6.82 4.90
N VAL A 69 11.10 5.65 4.44
CA VAL A 69 10.34 4.39 4.60
C VAL A 69 10.06 4.08 6.08
N ASP A 70 11.06 4.21 6.96
CA ASP A 70 10.89 3.99 8.41
C ASP A 70 9.92 5.00 9.04
N VAL A 71 9.92 6.27 8.61
CA VAL A 71 8.93 7.26 9.07
C VAL A 71 7.50 6.79 8.75
N ILE A 72 7.26 6.33 7.51
CA ILE A 72 5.94 5.79 7.13
C ILE A 72 5.62 4.52 7.92
N GLN A 73 6.59 3.59 8.04
CA GLN A 73 6.41 2.34 8.77
C GLN A 73 6.04 2.58 10.25
N ASN A 74 6.70 3.53 10.91
CA ASN A 74 6.44 3.92 12.30
C ASN A 74 5.05 4.55 12.45
N TYR A 75 4.60 5.36 11.49
CA TYR A 75 3.26 5.93 11.50
C TYR A 75 2.15 4.87 11.49
N TYR A 76 2.41 3.70 10.89
CA TYR A 76 1.50 2.55 10.90
C TYR A 76 1.81 1.51 11.99
N ASN A 77 2.79 1.75 12.86
CA ASN A 77 3.26 0.78 13.88
C ASN A 77 3.61 -0.60 13.30
N SER A 78 4.22 -0.61 12.11
CA SER A 78 4.62 -1.84 11.43
C SER A 78 6.02 -2.29 11.87
N SER A 79 6.30 -3.59 11.74
CA SER A 79 7.57 -4.23 12.13
C SER A 79 8.25 -4.96 10.97
N ALA A 80 7.91 -4.57 9.74
CA ALA A 80 8.48 -5.17 8.53
C ALA A 80 9.99 -4.99 8.48
N ILE A 81 10.71 -6.01 7.98
CA ILE A 81 12.16 -5.96 7.84
C ILE A 81 12.53 -4.81 6.88
N LEU A 82 13.42 -3.93 7.32
CA LEU A 82 13.99 -2.87 6.48
C LEU A 82 15.33 -3.29 5.88
N GLY A 83 15.55 -2.93 4.61
CA GLY A 83 16.83 -3.10 3.93
C GLY A 83 17.11 -1.99 2.93
N ALA A 84 18.37 -1.75 2.63
CA ALA A 84 18.77 -0.69 1.69
C ALA A 84 19.81 -1.18 0.67
N TYR A 85 19.74 -0.62 -0.53
CA TYR A 85 20.66 -0.88 -1.62
C TYR A 85 22.10 -0.50 -1.25
N GLU A 86 23.07 -1.33 -1.65
CA GLU A 86 24.49 -1.14 -1.33
C GLU A 86 25.33 -0.61 -2.52
N GLY A 87 24.73 -0.47 -3.70
CA GLY A 87 25.42 0.06 -4.88
C GLY A 87 25.53 1.57 -4.88
N ALA A 88 25.82 2.13 -6.07
CA ALA A 88 26.09 3.56 -6.25
C ALA A 88 25.01 4.29 -7.07
N TRP A 89 24.08 3.57 -7.68
CA TRP A 89 22.97 4.18 -8.42
C TRP A 89 22.18 5.17 -7.55
N GLY A 90 22.03 6.42 -7.99
CA GLY A 90 21.31 7.46 -7.25
C GLY A 90 22.10 8.10 -6.10
N SER A 91 23.42 7.86 -5.98
CA SER A 91 24.25 8.39 -4.89
C SER A 91 24.93 9.74 -5.18
N SER A 92 24.75 10.32 -6.38
CA SER A 92 25.37 11.61 -6.72
C SER A 92 24.70 12.77 -5.97
N ASP A 93 25.42 13.89 -5.75
CA ASP A 93 24.85 15.05 -5.05
C ASP A 93 23.57 15.56 -5.75
N ASP A 94 23.56 15.60 -7.09
CA ASP A 94 22.40 16.00 -7.88
C ASP A 94 21.23 15.01 -7.69
N ALA A 95 21.52 13.71 -7.67
CA ALA A 95 20.51 12.67 -7.43
C ALA A 95 19.92 12.75 -6.01
N ILE A 96 20.76 12.97 -5.00
CA ILE A 96 20.33 13.13 -3.62
C ILE A 96 19.40 14.35 -3.52
N ASN A 97 19.77 15.47 -4.14
CA ASN A 97 18.94 16.67 -4.18
C ASN A 97 17.63 16.46 -4.98
N ALA A 98 17.64 15.59 -5.99
CA ALA A 98 16.46 15.23 -6.75
C ALA A 98 15.47 14.41 -5.92
N GLN A 99 15.95 13.46 -5.12
CA GLN A 99 15.13 12.55 -4.29
C GLN A 99 14.71 13.16 -2.94
N ASP A 100 15.47 14.09 -2.35
CA ASP A 100 15.15 14.66 -1.04
C ASP A 100 14.13 15.82 -1.13
N LYS A 101 12.90 15.53 -1.63
CA LYS A 101 11.82 16.54 -1.76
C LYS A 101 10.96 16.69 -0.52
N TYR A 102 10.75 15.59 0.19
CA TYR A 102 9.92 15.51 1.39
C TYR A 102 10.54 14.65 2.49
N THR A 103 11.50 13.77 2.18
CA THR A 103 12.08 12.81 3.13
C THR A 103 12.68 13.49 4.36
N SER A 104 13.52 14.51 4.19
CA SER A 104 14.05 15.28 5.32
C SER A 104 12.97 15.97 6.15
N LEU A 105 11.92 16.47 5.50
CA LEU A 105 10.83 17.17 6.16
C LEU A 105 10.07 16.23 7.09
N ILE A 106 9.69 15.05 6.60
CA ILE A 106 8.96 14.08 7.42
C ILE A 106 9.86 13.46 8.50
N GLU A 107 11.16 13.31 8.24
CA GLU A 107 12.11 12.82 9.23
C GLU A 107 12.32 13.80 10.40
N GLU A 108 12.20 15.11 10.14
CA GLU A 108 12.27 16.17 11.17
C GLU A 108 11.02 16.16 12.07
N ASP A 109 9.83 16.00 11.47
CA ASP A 109 8.55 16.16 12.16
C ASP A 109 8.00 14.86 12.76
N PHE A 110 8.45 13.69 12.29
CA PHE A 110 7.93 12.39 12.71
C PHE A 110 9.01 11.45 13.27
N PRO A 111 8.68 10.64 14.30
CA PRO A 111 9.62 9.69 14.86
C PRO A 111 10.12 8.68 13.83
N SER A 112 11.44 8.49 13.77
CA SER A 112 12.05 7.35 13.10
C SER A 112 13.36 6.97 13.80
N SER A 113 13.65 5.69 13.82
CA SER A 113 14.87 5.13 14.41
C SER A 113 15.96 4.88 13.37
N VAL A 114 15.55 4.70 12.11
CA VAL A 114 16.40 4.58 10.93
C VAL A 114 16.45 5.93 10.23
N LYS A 115 17.64 6.44 9.98
CA LYS A 115 17.87 7.74 9.34
C LYS A 115 18.55 7.57 7.99
N THR A 116 19.43 6.58 7.88
CA THR A 116 20.17 6.31 6.66
C THR A 116 20.24 4.84 6.33
N TYR A 117 20.65 4.51 5.09
CA TYR A 117 20.93 3.13 4.68
C TYR A 117 21.93 2.40 5.60
N ASN A 118 22.78 3.11 6.35
CA ASN A 118 23.75 2.50 7.26
C ASN A 118 23.12 1.98 8.56
N ASP A 119 21.88 2.37 8.86
CA ASP A 119 21.18 1.97 10.08
C ASP A 119 20.43 0.63 9.91
N VAL A 120 20.39 0.09 8.68
CA VAL A 120 19.71 -1.16 8.33
C VAL A 120 20.67 -2.15 7.68
N ASN A 121 20.20 -3.37 7.42
CA ASN A 121 21.01 -4.34 6.68
C ASN A 121 20.95 -4.04 5.18
N ALA A 122 21.92 -4.59 4.45
CA ALA A 122 21.88 -4.68 3.01
C ALA A 122 20.53 -5.24 2.50
N ALA A 123 20.09 -4.79 1.34
CA ALA A 123 18.84 -5.24 0.74
C ALA A 123 18.84 -6.75 0.50
N VAL A 124 19.93 -7.31 -0.02
CA VAL A 124 20.08 -8.77 -0.25
C VAL A 124 19.95 -9.56 1.05
N ASP A 125 20.58 -9.11 2.13
CA ASP A 125 20.48 -9.76 3.44
C ASP A 125 19.07 -9.69 4.01
N SER A 126 18.39 -8.56 3.81
CA SER A 126 17.01 -8.34 4.26
C SER A 126 16.02 -9.20 3.47
N TYR A 127 16.20 -9.28 2.14
CA TYR A 127 15.46 -10.20 1.27
C TYR A 127 15.64 -11.65 1.72
N ARG A 128 16.88 -12.10 1.94
CA ARG A 128 17.17 -13.46 2.38
C ARG A 128 16.40 -13.79 3.68
N ARG A 129 16.52 -12.92 4.70
CA ARG A 129 15.83 -13.11 5.99
C ARG A 129 14.31 -13.13 5.83
N ALA A 130 13.76 -12.24 5.01
CA ALA A 130 12.33 -12.21 4.72
C ALA A 130 11.88 -13.52 4.07
N LEU A 131 12.59 -14.01 3.04
CA LEU A 131 12.22 -15.21 2.28
C LEU A 131 12.41 -16.53 3.06
N GLU A 132 13.51 -16.68 3.81
CA GLU A 132 13.83 -17.92 4.55
C GLU A 132 12.75 -18.30 5.57
N SER A 133 12.05 -17.31 6.11
CA SER A 133 11.02 -17.48 7.13
C SER A 133 9.66 -17.92 6.57
N GLN A 134 9.50 -17.96 5.23
CA GLN A 134 8.20 -18.14 4.59
C GLN A 134 8.02 -19.55 4.01
N GLU A 135 6.77 -19.89 3.75
CA GLU A 135 6.43 -21.12 3.03
C GLU A 135 6.89 -21.04 1.57
N ASP A 136 7.02 -22.19 0.93
CA ASP A 136 7.40 -22.24 -0.49
C ASP A 136 6.25 -21.71 -1.36
N ASN A 137 6.59 -20.94 -2.40
CA ASN A 137 5.62 -20.31 -3.32
C ASN A 137 4.54 -19.47 -2.61
N SER A 138 4.89 -18.77 -1.52
CA SER A 138 3.92 -17.96 -0.76
C SER A 138 4.16 -16.45 -0.83
N VAL A 139 5.38 -16.00 -1.17
CA VAL A 139 5.75 -14.58 -1.10
C VAL A 139 5.39 -13.85 -2.38
N VAL A 140 4.75 -12.70 -2.25
CA VAL A 140 4.49 -11.77 -3.37
C VAL A 140 5.41 -10.56 -3.22
N ILE A 141 6.02 -10.15 -4.32
CA ILE A 141 6.86 -8.94 -4.37
C ILE A 141 6.12 -7.87 -5.17
N ALA A 142 6.01 -6.67 -4.62
CA ALA A 142 5.70 -5.46 -5.37
C ALA A 142 6.99 -4.66 -5.57
N SER A 143 7.44 -4.54 -6.82
CA SER A 143 8.61 -3.77 -7.20
C SER A 143 8.12 -2.47 -7.84
N ILE A 144 8.27 -1.38 -7.09
CA ILE A 144 7.72 -0.06 -7.36
C ILE A 144 8.88 0.94 -7.42
N GLY A 145 9.80 0.72 -8.37
CA GLY A 145 11.06 1.45 -8.46
C GLY A 145 12.11 0.59 -9.14
N GLU A 146 13.38 0.86 -8.84
CA GLU A 146 14.52 0.27 -9.55
C GLU A 146 14.74 -1.23 -9.28
N LEU A 147 15.19 -1.95 -10.32
CA LEU A 147 15.38 -3.41 -10.28
C LEU A 147 16.75 -3.86 -9.75
N THR A 148 17.53 -2.96 -9.16
CA THR A 148 18.87 -3.21 -8.61
C THR A 148 18.85 -4.27 -7.51
N ASN A 149 17.97 -4.13 -6.53
CA ASN A 149 17.80 -5.05 -5.41
C ASN A 149 17.37 -6.44 -5.92
N LEU A 150 16.38 -6.51 -6.81
CA LEU A 150 15.91 -7.76 -7.41
C LEU A 150 17.01 -8.47 -8.21
N ARG A 151 17.79 -7.73 -9.00
CA ARG A 151 18.97 -8.26 -9.70
C ARG A 151 19.94 -8.91 -8.72
N ASP A 152 20.23 -8.24 -7.61
CA ASP A 152 21.27 -8.67 -6.69
C ASP A 152 20.83 -9.87 -5.84
N ILE A 153 19.56 -9.94 -5.40
CA ILE A 153 19.04 -11.13 -4.72
C ILE A 153 18.94 -12.33 -5.67
N LEU A 154 18.57 -12.14 -6.95
CA LEU A 154 18.55 -13.22 -7.94
C LEU A 154 19.95 -13.78 -8.22
N LYS A 155 20.98 -12.92 -8.21
CA LYS A 155 22.39 -13.36 -8.33
C LYS A 155 22.86 -14.10 -7.08
N ALA A 156 22.52 -13.59 -5.90
CA ALA A 156 23.02 -14.09 -4.64
C ALA A 156 22.33 -15.40 -4.21
N GLU A 157 21.00 -15.48 -4.36
CA GLU A 157 20.16 -16.53 -3.79
C GLU A 157 19.12 -17.10 -4.79
N PRO A 158 19.52 -17.52 -6.01
CA PRO A 158 18.56 -17.91 -7.06
C PRO A 158 17.67 -19.08 -6.65
N GLN A 159 18.18 -20.04 -5.86
CA GLN A 159 17.37 -21.19 -5.41
C GLN A 159 16.34 -20.79 -4.37
N LEU A 160 16.71 -19.96 -3.39
CA LEU A 160 15.79 -19.48 -2.37
C LEU A 160 14.70 -18.62 -3.01
N PHE A 161 15.09 -17.72 -3.91
CA PHE A 161 14.15 -16.86 -4.63
C PHE A 161 13.11 -17.71 -5.39
N ALA A 162 13.59 -18.66 -6.21
CA ALA A 162 12.73 -19.57 -6.98
C ALA A 162 11.82 -20.43 -6.10
N GLN A 163 12.27 -20.80 -4.90
CA GLN A 163 11.53 -21.64 -3.98
C GLN A 163 10.43 -20.87 -3.25
N LYS A 164 10.67 -19.61 -2.87
CA LYS A 164 9.81 -18.84 -1.96
C LYS A 164 8.87 -17.88 -2.67
N VAL A 165 9.32 -17.27 -3.76
CA VAL A 165 8.57 -16.23 -4.46
C VAL A 165 7.51 -16.87 -5.35
N LYS A 166 6.27 -16.41 -5.19
CA LYS A 166 5.10 -16.82 -5.97
C LYS A 166 4.90 -15.95 -7.21
N SER A 167 5.02 -14.63 -7.02
CA SER A 167 4.75 -13.66 -8.06
C SER A 167 5.40 -12.32 -7.78
N ILE A 168 5.72 -11.60 -8.85
CA ILE A 168 6.26 -10.25 -8.83
C ILE A 168 5.33 -9.35 -9.63
N TYR A 169 4.99 -8.20 -9.05
CA TYR A 169 4.23 -7.13 -9.69
C TYR A 169 5.16 -5.93 -9.83
N TYR A 170 5.40 -5.51 -11.07
CA TYR A 170 6.27 -4.38 -11.40
C TYR A 170 5.41 -3.16 -11.69
N MET A 171 5.77 -2.02 -11.10
CA MET A 171 5.36 -0.72 -11.62
C MET A 171 6.22 -0.42 -12.85
N ASP A 172 5.88 -1.08 -13.95
CA ASP A 172 6.38 -0.77 -15.29
C ASP A 172 5.62 -1.56 -16.36
N GLY A 173 5.85 -1.22 -17.63
CA GLY A 173 5.31 -1.89 -18.80
C GLY A 173 5.30 -1.02 -20.06
N GLY A 174 6.29 -0.15 -20.23
CA GLY A 174 6.50 0.64 -21.46
C GLY A 174 7.19 1.99 -21.26
N TYR A 175 7.90 2.20 -20.15
CA TYR A 175 8.65 3.42 -19.82
C TYR A 175 10.09 3.10 -19.41
N ASN A 176 10.88 2.54 -20.33
CA ASN A 176 12.31 2.30 -20.14
C ASN A 176 12.65 1.66 -18.77
N PHE A 177 12.21 0.42 -18.59
CA PHE A 177 12.16 -0.30 -17.32
C PHE A 177 13.41 -0.27 -16.46
N GLY A 178 13.20 0.14 -15.21
CA GLY A 178 14.24 0.41 -14.23
C GLY A 178 14.97 1.70 -14.61
N CYS A 179 16.29 1.64 -14.65
CA CYS A 179 17.13 2.81 -14.87
C CYS A 179 17.15 3.32 -16.31
N GLY A 180 16.22 2.92 -17.18
CA GLY A 180 16.24 3.37 -18.57
C GLY A 180 15.67 4.78 -18.78
N ASP A 181 14.99 5.39 -17.79
CA ASP A 181 14.60 6.83 -17.82
C ASP A 181 15.63 7.74 -17.12
N SER A 182 16.81 7.21 -16.81
CA SER A 182 17.90 7.85 -16.06
C SER A 182 18.56 9.06 -16.70
N ASP A 183 18.44 9.23 -18.02
CA ASP A 183 19.06 10.32 -18.77
C ASP A 183 18.40 11.69 -18.48
N GLY A 184 17.33 11.68 -17.68
CA GLY A 184 16.57 12.85 -17.28
C GLY A 184 15.49 13.19 -18.31
N SER A 185 14.26 13.31 -17.84
CA SER A 185 13.08 13.70 -18.59
C SER A 185 12.28 14.75 -17.80
N GLU A 186 11.14 15.20 -18.35
CA GLU A 186 10.18 16.02 -17.57
C GLU A 186 9.59 15.23 -16.39
N TRP A 187 9.64 13.90 -16.45
CA TRP A 187 8.94 12.99 -15.54
C TRP A 187 9.88 12.18 -14.63
N SER A 188 11.16 12.06 -14.99
CA SER A 188 12.21 11.45 -14.17
C SER A 188 13.45 12.35 -14.11
N PRO A 189 13.96 12.73 -12.93
CA PRO A 189 15.18 13.53 -12.83
C PRO A 189 16.41 12.72 -13.26
N TRP A 190 17.49 13.41 -13.66
CA TRP A 190 18.79 12.76 -13.85
C TRP A 190 19.41 12.36 -12.50
N LEU A 191 19.96 11.14 -12.42
CA LEU A 191 20.37 10.53 -11.14
C LEU A 191 21.83 10.11 -11.04
N GLY A 192 22.63 10.51 -12.02
CA GLY A 192 24.02 10.14 -12.07
C GLY A 192 24.31 9.06 -13.11
N SER A 193 25.43 8.37 -12.89
CA SER A 193 25.90 7.31 -13.78
C SER A 193 25.00 6.09 -13.69
N THR A 194 24.53 5.61 -14.84
CA THR A 194 23.71 4.39 -14.98
C THR A 194 24.52 3.11 -14.97
N GLU A 195 25.86 3.18 -14.96
CA GLU A 195 26.74 2.00 -15.09
C GLU A 195 26.46 0.91 -14.04
N ASP A 196 26.05 1.31 -12.83
CA ASP A 196 25.69 0.39 -11.75
C ASP A 196 24.29 -0.22 -11.91
N CYS A 197 23.39 0.39 -12.67
CA CYS A 197 21.99 -0.04 -12.76
C CYS A 197 21.59 -0.60 -14.13
N ASP A 198 22.19 -0.13 -15.22
CA ASP A 198 21.92 -0.63 -16.57
C ASP A 198 22.03 -2.15 -16.62
N GLY A 199 21.11 -2.77 -17.36
CA GLY A 199 20.98 -4.22 -17.44
C GLY A 199 20.39 -4.89 -16.19
N ALA A 200 20.04 -4.18 -15.12
CA ALA A 200 19.34 -4.76 -13.97
C ALA A 200 17.97 -5.32 -14.39
N ALA A 201 17.16 -4.51 -15.07
CA ALA A 201 15.83 -4.93 -15.53
C ALA A 201 15.92 -6.10 -16.53
N GLN A 202 16.85 -6.04 -17.48
CA GLN A 202 17.18 -7.16 -18.37
C GLN A 202 17.48 -8.43 -17.56
N TYR A 203 18.41 -8.34 -16.62
CA TYR A 203 18.83 -9.49 -15.83
C TYR A 203 17.66 -10.09 -15.05
N VAL A 204 16.83 -9.27 -14.39
CA VAL A 204 15.67 -9.75 -13.64
C VAL A 204 14.69 -10.47 -14.57
N VAL A 205 14.24 -9.82 -15.64
CA VAL A 205 13.22 -10.40 -16.54
C VAL A 205 13.71 -11.69 -17.20
N GLU A 206 15.00 -11.78 -17.56
CA GLU A 206 15.61 -12.98 -18.15
C GLU A 206 15.86 -14.12 -17.15
N ASN A 207 16.07 -13.82 -15.86
CA ASN A 207 16.51 -14.82 -14.87
C ASN A 207 15.47 -15.17 -13.80
N VAL A 208 14.36 -14.44 -13.71
CA VAL A 208 13.21 -14.89 -12.90
C VAL A 208 12.67 -16.20 -13.51
N PRO A 209 12.59 -17.30 -12.72
CA PRO A 209 12.10 -18.57 -13.24
C PRO A 209 10.64 -18.48 -13.68
N THR A 210 10.26 -19.22 -14.73
CA THR A 210 8.87 -19.26 -15.23
C THR A 210 7.85 -19.82 -14.23
N SER A 211 8.31 -20.46 -13.15
CA SER A 211 7.47 -20.84 -12.01
C SER A 211 6.95 -19.63 -11.22
N VAL A 212 7.63 -18.49 -11.30
CA VAL A 212 7.24 -17.22 -10.69
C VAL A 212 6.43 -16.42 -11.71
N LYS A 213 5.21 -16.03 -11.33
CA LYS A 213 4.38 -15.17 -12.20
C LYS A 213 4.92 -13.74 -12.20
N GLN A 214 5.06 -13.15 -13.38
CA GLN A 214 5.48 -11.75 -13.54
C GLN A 214 4.34 -10.92 -14.10
N VAL A 215 4.05 -9.77 -13.48
CA VAL A 215 2.96 -8.89 -13.88
C VAL A 215 3.50 -7.47 -14.05
N PHE A 216 3.28 -6.90 -15.22
CA PHE A 216 3.70 -5.56 -15.62
C PHE A 216 2.48 -4.63 -15.63
N SER A 217 2.56 -3.50 -14.91
CA SER A 217 1.53 -2.46 -14.87
C SER A 217 2.08 -1.08 -15.24
N LEU A 218 1.54 -0.51 -16.33
CA LEU A 218 1.69 0.90 -16.68
C LEU A 218 0.55 1.81 -16.20
N ASN A 219 -0.44 1.23 -15.55
CA ASN A 219 -1.61 1.98 -15.17
C ASN A 219 -1.23 3.01 -14.10
N GLY A 220 -1.73 4.23 -14.21
CA GLY A 220 -1.51 5.26 -13.18
C GLY A 220 -1.46 6.69 -13.72
N ALA A 221 -0.97 6.88 -14.95
CA ALA A 221 -0.71 8.21 -15.53
C ALA A 221 -1.91 9.18 -15.50
N ASP A 222 -3.14 8.66 -15.53
CA ASP A 222 -4.38 9.44 -15.51
C ASP A 222 -5.33 9.08 -14.35
N ILE A 223 -4.80 8.44 -13.31
CA ILE A 223 -5.48 8.13 -12.06
C ILE A 223 -4.75 8.92 -10.98
N TYR A 224 -5.38 9.96 -10.45
CA TYR A 224 -4.71 10.91 -9.55
C TYR A 224 -5.23 10.78 -8.12
N THR A 225 -4.34 10.60 -7.16
CA THR A 225 -4.66 10.51 -5.72
C THR A 225 -4.07 11.66 -4.92
N GLY A 226 -4.60 11.88 -3.72
CA GLY A 226 -4.09 12.83 -2.72
C GLY A 226 -4.76 14.21 -2.71
N SER A 227 -5.59 14.55 -3.69
CA SER A 227 -6.31 15.85 -3.68
C SER A 227 -7.23 16.00 -2.47
N ARG A 228 -7.84 14.90 -2.01
CA ARG A 228 -8.72 14.83 -0.83
C ARG A 228 -8.05 15.18 0.50
N PHE A 229 -6.71 15.22 0.55
CA PHE A 229 -6.01 15.76 1.73
C PHE A 229 -6.37 17.22 2.00
N ASN A 230 -6.70 17.99 0.95
CA ASN A 230 -7.15 19.38 1.08
C ASN A 230 -8.58 19.49 1.61
N ASP A 231 -9.37 18.43 1.47
CA ASP A 231 -10.74 18.33 1.97
C ASP A 231 -10.80 17.77 3.40
N GLY A 232 -9.64 17.61 4.04
CA GLY A 232 -9.52 17.23 5.45
C GLY A 232 -9.42 15.73 5.71
N CYS A 233 -9.35 14.89 4.67
CA CYS A 233 -8.99 13.48 4.85
C CYS A 233 -7.50 13.34 5.28
N GLY A 234 -7.15 12.17 5.82
CA GLY A 234 -5.77 11.79 6.14
C GLY A 234 -5.06 12.66 7.19
N SER A 235 -3.91 12.18 7.66
CA SER A 235 -3.04 12.90 8.58
C SER A 235 -1.59 12.39 8.49
N GLY A 236 -0.68 12.98 9.26
CA GLY A 236 0.67 12.48 9.46
C GLY A 236 1.60 12.59 8.25
N PRO A 237 2.66 11.75 8.20
CA PRO A 237 3.73 11.90 7.22
C PRO A 237 3.26 11.64 5.80
N VAL A 238 2.26 10.78 5.59
CA VAL A 238 1.69 10.53 4.26
C VAL A 238 1.12 11.82 3.67
N LYS A 239 0.23 12.49 4.43
CA LYS A 239 -0.37 13.76 4.03
C LYS A 239 0.68 14.84 3.84
N MET A 240 1.64 14.95 4.76
CA MET A 240 2.70 15.95 4.70
C MET A 240 3.57 15.79 3.45
N SER A 241 4.00 14.56 3.13
CA SER A 241 4.76 14.26 1.92
C SER A 241 4.00 14.67 0.67
N TYR A 242 2.73 14.25 0.55
CA TYR A 242 1.90 14.61 -0.60
C TYR A 242 1.74 16.11 -0.75
N GLN A 243 1.37 16.82 0.31
CA GLN A 243 1.18 18.27 0.26
C GLN A 243 2.47 19.01 -0.08
N LYS A 244 3.61 18.54 0.43
CA LYS A 244 4.93 19.10 0.13
C LYS A 244 5.32 18.90 -1.33
N TRP A 245 5.21 17.66 -1.85
CA TRP A 245 5.65 17.32 -3.19
C TRP A 245 4.72 17.89 -4.27
N THR A 246 3.40 17.70 -4.10
CA THR A 246 2.40 18.13 -5.10
C THR A 246 2.06 19.62 -5.02
N ASN A 247 2.57 20.32 -3.99
CA ASN A 247 2.12 21.66 -3.61
C ASN A 247 0.58 21.72 -3.43
N TYR A 248 0.07 20.87 -2.54
CA TYR A 248 -1.36 20.72 -2.24
C TYR A 248 -2.21 20.28 -3.46
N GLY A 249 -1.62 19.50 -4.37
CA GLY A 249 -2.28 18.95 -5.54
C GLY A 249 -2.55 17.45 -5.41
N SER A 250 -2.45 16.75 -6.53
CA SER A 250 -2.56 15.30 -6.64
C SER A 250 -1.40 14.72 -7.44
N ARG A 251 -1.14 13.42 -7.29
CA ARG A 251 -0.10 12.68 -8.01
C ARG A 251 -0.74 11.51 -8.77
N PRO A 252 -0.34 11.22 -10.02
CA PRO A 252 -0.69 9.97 -10.69
C PRO A 252 -0.30 8.75 -9.84
N SER A 253 -1.08 7.67 -9.87
CA SER A 253 -0.98 6.59 -8.89
C SER A 253 -0.41 5.31 -9.51
N TRP A 254 0.84 5.30 -9.98
CA TRP A 254 1.42 4.08 -10.53
C TRP A 254 1.74 3.06 -9.45
N ASP A 255 2.51 3.46 -8.44
CA ASP A 255 2.91 2.55 -7.36
C ASP A 255 1.74 2.05 -6.49
N PRO A 256 0.76 2.90 -6.09
CA PRO A 256 -0.41 2.44 -5.35
C PRO A 256 -1.22 1.38 -6.09
N ILE A 257 -1.32 1.47 -7.43
CA ILE A 257 -2.00 0.46 -8.25
C ILE A 257 -1.22 -0.85 -8.23
N THR A 258 0.11 -0.80 -8.35
CA THR A 258 0.96 -2.00 -8.32
C THR A 258 0.85 -2.74 -6.98
N ILE A 259 0.86 -2.02 -5.85
CA ILE A 259 0.61 -2.59 -4.52
C ILE A 259 -0.78 -3.25 -4.47
N TRP A 260 -1.80 -2.57 -4.98
CA TRP A 260 -3.16 -3.12 -4.98
C TRP A 260 -3.25 -4.43 -5.77
N TYR A 261 -2.60 -4.51 -6.93
CA TYR A 261 -2.51 -5.74 -7.72
C TYR A 261 -1.72 -6.84 -7.02
N ALA A 262 -0.63 -6.51 -6.34
CA ALA A 262 0.14 -7.49 -5.59
C ALA A 262 -0.71 -8.19 -4.50
N VAL A 263 -1.61 -7.45 -3.87
CA VAL A 263 -2.45 -7.98 -2.78
C VAL A 263 -3.74 -8.63 -3.29
N TYR A 264 -4.47 -7.99 -4.21
CA TYR A 264 -5.78 -8.47 -4.68
C TYR A 264 -5.74 -9.25 -5.99
N GLY A 265 -4.61 -9.25 -6.69
CA GLY A 265 -4.44 -9.83 -8.01
C GLY A 265 -4.70 -8.83 -9.14
N GLU A 266 -4.16 -9.15 -10.31
CA GLU A 266 -4.10 -8.36 -11.55
C GLU A 266 -5.47 -8.12 -12.22
N SER A 267 -6.52 -8.80 -11.77
CA SER A 267 -7.90 -8.60 -12.25
C SER A 267 -8.73 -7.71 -11.30
N SER A 268 -8.13 -7.19 -10.23
CA SER A 268 -8.75 -6.17 -9.37
C SER A 268 -8.76 -4.81 -10.07
N LEU A 269 -9.30 -3.76 -9.44
CA LEU A 269 -9.38 -2.39 -10.00
C LEU A 269 -10.01 -2.31 -11.40
N TYR A 270 -10.95 -3.19 -11.71
CA TYR A 270 -11.62 -3.27 -13.02
C TYR A 270 -10.63 -3.53 -14.17
N SER A 271 -9.60 -4.32 -13.90
CA SER A 271 -8.52 -4.58 -14.83
C SER A 271 -8.65 -5.91 -15.56
N THR A 272 -8.05 -5.93 -16.74
CA THR A 272 -7.78 -7.15 -17.50
C THR A 272 -6.29 -7.46 -17.47
N ALA A 273 -5.95 -8.75 -17.56
CA ALA A 273 -4.57 -9.22 -17.69
C ALA A 273 -4.42 -9.98 -19.00
N THR A 274 -3.39 -9.61 -19.78
CA THR A 274 -3.06 -10.24 -21.06
C THR A 274 -1.76 -11.00 -20.91
N ALA A 275 -1.77 -12.31 -21.17
CA ALA A 275 -0.55 -13.11 -21.19
C ALA A 275 0.33 -12.69 -22.38
N GLU A 276 1.64 -12.61 -22.15
CA GLU A 276 2.65 -12.26 -23.14
C GLU A 276 4.03 -12.74 -22.70
N THR A 277 5.04 -12.48 -23.52
CA THR A 277 6.46 -12.52 -23.14
C THR A 277 7.03 -11.11 -23.23
N THR A 278 7.55 -10.61 -22.12
CA THR A 278 8.26 -9.34 -22.05
C THR A 278 9.76 -9.60 -22.13
N THR A 279 10.46 -8.90 -23.01
CA THR A 279 11.92 -8.85 -23.05
C THR A 279 12.39 -7.43 -22.84
N VAL A 280 13.51 -7.25 -22.14
CA VAL A 280 14.07 -5.94 -21.81
C VAL A 280 15.51 -5.92 -22.27
N ASP A 281 15.94 -4.87 -22.97
CA ASP A 281 17.34 -4.71 -23.33
C ASP A 281 18.18 -4.07 -22.23
N TYR A 282 19.49 -3.98 -22.47
CA TYR A 282 20.45 -3.41 -21.51
C TYR A 282 20.07 -2.01 -21.01
N TYR A 283 19.37 -1.21 -21.83
CA TYR A 283 18.97 0.16 -21.52
C TYR A 283 17.53 0.27 -21.00
N GLY A 284 16.93 -0.85 -20.59
CA GLY A 284 15.56 -0.87 -20.07
C GLY A 284 14.49 -0.84 -21.16
N ARG A 285 14.83 -0.91 -22.46
CA ARG A 285 13.78 -0.87 -23.49
C ARG A 285 13.06 -2.19 -23.58
N GLU A 286 11.74 -2.12 -23.44
CA GLU A 286 10.87 -3.29 -23.40
C GLU A 286 10.30 -3.63 -24.78
N VAL A 287 10.12 -4.93 -25.02
CA VAL A 287 9.39 -5.47 -26.17
C VAL A 287 8.41 -6.52 -25.67
N TYR A 288 7.14 -6.37 -26.07
CA TYR A 288 6.05 -7.28 -25.70
C TYR A 288 5.67 -8.17 -26.88
N ASP A 289 5.87 -9.47 -26.75
CA ASP A 289 5.40 -10.48 -27.70
C ASP A 289 4.13 -11.14 -27.16
N LYS A 290 2.97 -10.72 -27.67
CA LYS A 290 1.66 -11.30 -27.33
C LYS A 290 1.40 -12.66 -27.98
N SER A 291 2.26 -13.09 -28.91
CA SER A 291 2.15 -14.41 -29.55
C SER A 291 2.85 -15.51 -28.76
N ASP A 292 3.84 -15.14 -27.94
CA ASP A 292 4.45 -16.02 -26.96
C ASP A 292 3.83 -15.80 -25.59
N THR A 293 3.29 -16.87 -25.00
CA THR A 293 2.62 -16.85 -23.69
C THR A 293 3.23 -17.88 -22.74
N SER A 294 4.42 -18.38 -23.07
CA SER A 294 5.05 -19.50 -22.37
C SER A 294 5.82 -19.10 -21.10
N ASN A 295 6.06 -17.80 -20.88
CA ASN A 295 6.94 -17.31 -19.81
C ASN A 295 6.22 -16.84 -18.53
N ASN A 296 4.91 -17.10 -18.39
CA ASN A 296 4.12 -16.74 -17.20
C ASN A 296 4.18 -15.23 -16.87
N MET A 297 4.20 -14.41 -17.91
CA MET A 297 4.25 -12.96 -17.85
C MET A 297 2.91 -12.37 -18.33
N TYR A 298 2.48 -11.27 -17.71
CA TYR A 298 1.20 -10.63 -17.99
C TYR A 298 1.32 -9.11 -17.96
N GLN A 299 0.63 -8.45 -18.89
CA GLN A 299 0.42 -7.00 -18.85
C GLN A 299 -1.01 -6.68 -18.40
N THR A 300 -1.15 -5.65 -17.58
CA THR A 300 -2.45 -5.26 -17.01
C THR A 300 -2.97 -3.95 -17.57
N TRP A 301 -4.30 -3.88 -17.73
CA TRP A 301 -4.98 -2.70 -18.26
C TRP A 301 -6.27 -2.42 -17.50
N ILE A 302 -6.35 -1.26 -16.85
CA ILE A 302 -7.56 -0.76 -16.20
C ILE A 302 -8.60 -0.38 -17.26
N ASP A 303 -9.86 -0.75 -17.04
CA ASP A 303 -10.97 -0.22 -17.82
C ASP A 303 -11.01 1.31 -17.71
N SER A 304 -10.70 1.99 -18.81
CA SER A 304 -10.59 3.44 -18.84
C SER A 304 -11.87 4.19 -18.44
N THR A 305 -13.03 3.52 -18.45
CA THR A 305 -14.31 4.08 -17.98
C THR A 305 -14.46 4.05 -16.45
N ARG A 306 -13.59 3.33 -15.74
CA ARG A 306 -13.65 3.09 -14.29
C ARG A 306 -12.56 3.81 -13.50
N LYS A 307 -11.77 4.69 -14.13
CA LYS A 307 -10.67 5.44 -13.50
C LYS A 307 -11.10 6.17 -12.22
N GLY A 308 -12.27 6.79 -12.21
CA GLY A 308 -12.80 7.47 -11.02
C GLY A 308 -13.06 6.53 -9.85
N ASP A 309 -13.54 5.31 -10.12
CA ASP A 309 -13.73 4.30 -9.07
C ASP A 309 -12.39 3.78 -8.54
N VAL A 310 -11.38 3.65 -9.41
CA VAL A 310 -10.02 3.29 -9.01
C VAL A 310 -9.40 4.39 -8.14
N THR A 311 -9.45 5.65 -8.58
CA THR A 311 -9.02 6.81 -7.79
C THR A 311 -9.68 6.80 -6.42
N LYS A 312 -11.00 6.59 -6.36
CA LYS A 312 -11.74 6.53 -5.10
C LYS A 312 -11.20 5.43 -4.18
N ASN A 313 -11.01 4.22 -4.69
CA ASN A 313 -10.51 3.11 -3.88
C ASN A 313 -9.12 3.38 -3.29
N LEU A 314 -8.23 3.99 -4.07
CA LEU A 314 -6.88 4.32 -3.64
C LEU A 314 -6.88 5.48 -2.63
N ASP A 315 -7.63 6.56 -2.90
CA ASP A 315 -7.78 7.66 -1.96
C ASP A 315 -8.42 7.20 -0.66
N ASP A 316 -9.43 6.33 -0.69
CA ASP A 316 -10.06 5.78 0.52
C ASP A 316 -9.00 5.09 1.40
N ALA A 317 -8.12 4.30 0.80
CA ALA A 317 -7.04 3.62 1.51
C ALA A 317 -5.98 4.60 2.05
N ILE A 318 -5.58 5.60 1.25
CA ILE A 318 -4.55 6.59 1.62
C ILE A 318 -5.08 7.58 2.69
N CYS A 319 -6.37 7.89 2.68
CA CYS A 319 -7.02 8.78 3.64
C CYS A 319 -7.31 8.11 5.00
N ALA A 320 -7.36 6.77 5.04
CA ALA A 320 -7.76 6.02 6.22
C ALA A 320 -6.78 6.20 7.39
N ALA A 321 -7.32 6.34 8.60
CA ALA A 321 -6.50 6.33 9.80
C ALA A 321 -5.82 4.96 10.01
N PRO A 322 -4.57 4.93 10.49
CA PRO A 322 -3.89 3.68 10.79
C PRO A 322 -4.59 2.95 11.95
N CYS A 323 -4.63 1.62 11.89
CA CYS A 323 -5.20 0.83 12.97
C CYS A 323 -4.28 0.75 14.18
N LEU A 324 -2.97 0.89 13.97
CA LEU A 324 -1.90 0.84 14.99
C LEU A 324 -1.88 -0.46 15.82
N GLY A 325 -2.60 -1.49 15.38
CA GLY A 325 -2.61 -2.81 16.01
C GLY A 325 -1.33 -3.57 15.68
N SER A 326 -0.77 -4.29 16.66
CA SER A 326 0.48 -5.05 16.49
C SER A 326 0.37 -6.30 15.62
N THR A 327 -0.81 -6.59 15.08
CA THR A 327 -1.09 -7.77 14.26
C THR A 327 -1.81 -7.38 12.97
N PRO A 328 -1.44 -7.96 11.81
CA PRO A 328 -2.21 -7.82 10.57
C PRO A 328 -3.70 -8.10 10.79
N GLY A 329 -4.57 -7.28 10.21
CA GLY A 329 -6.02 -7.44 10.30
C GLY A 329 -6.67 -6.86 11.55
N ALA A 330 -5.99 -5.97 12.29
CA ALA A 330 -6.56 -5.30 13.46
C ALA A 330 -7.91 -4.61 13.19
N CYS A 331 -8.15 -4.16 11.96
CA CYS A 331 -9.42 -3.57 11.50
C CYS A 331 -10.17 -4.45 10.48
N GLY A 332 -9.75 -5.70 10.29
CA GLY A 332 -10.29 -6.61 9.27
C GLY A 332 -11.77 -6.97 9.45
N GLY A 333 -12.33 -6.80 10.66
CA GLY A 333 -13.76 -7.01 10.97
C GLY A 333 -14.69 -5.89 10.48
N TYR A 334 -14.13 -4.80 9.94
CA TYR A 334 -14.87 -3.61 9.55
C TYR A 334 -14.66 -3.27 8.07
N THR A 335 -15.62 -2.55 7.49
CA THR A 335 -15.57 -1.97 6.15
C THR A 335 -15.53 -0.45 6.28
N LEU A 336 -14.50 0.15 5.68
CA LEU A 336 -14.36 1.60 5.58
C LEU A 336 -15.41 2.20 4.64
N GLN A 337 -16.02 3.29 5.10
CA GLN A 337 -16.86 4.22 4.36
C GLN A 337 -16.19 5.58 4.49
N SER A 338 -15.22 5.82 3.62
CA SER A 338 -14.36 6.99 3.76
C SER A 338 -15.12 8.28 3.48
N MET A 339 -14.83 9.30 4.29
CA MET A 339 -15.49 10.61 4.26
C MET A 339 -17.01 10.55 4.31
N LYS A 340 -17.55 9.52 4.97
CA LYS A 340 -18.97 9.40 5.31
C LYS A 340 -19.17 9.62 6.80
N ASN A 341 -19.90 10.67 7.16
CA ASN A 341 -20.22 10.99 8.56
C ASN A 341 -21.63 10.50 8.90
N CYS A 342 -21.72 9.41 9.65
CA CYS A 342 -22.98 8.87 10.15
C CYS A 342 -23.22 9.33 11.60
N TRP A 343 -24.37 9.94 11.88
CA TRP A 343 -24.67 10.44 13.23
C TRP A 343 -26.17 10.49 13.53
N GLY A 344 -26.52 10.45 14.81
CA GLY A 344 -27.90 10.37 15.29
C GLY A 344 -28.53 11.69 15.70
N ASP A 345 -29.81 11.66 16.03
CA ASP A 345 -30.53 12.85 16.51
C ASP A 345 -29.99 13.33 17.86
N ARG A 346 -29.67 14.63 17.92
CA ARG A 346 -29.08 15.32 19.08
C ARG A 346 -30.08 16.19 19.84
N GLY A 347 -31.35 16.24 19.39
CA GLY A 347 -32.41 16.98 20.07
C GLY A 347 -32.31 18.51 19.93
N ASP A 348 -31.45 19.00 19.03
CA ASP A 348 -31.26 20.42 18.71
C ASP A 348 -32.00 20.85 17.42
N GLY A 349 -32.73 19.93 16.79
CA GLY A 349 -33.47 20.15 15.55
C GLY A 349 -32.67 19.85 14.27
N SER A 350 -31.42 19.38 14.39
CA SER A 350 -30.60 18.95 13.24
C SER A 350 -31.02 17.59 12.67
N GLY A 351 -31.76 16.76 13.43
CA GLY A 351 -32.20 15.44 12.99
C GLY A 351 -31.07 14.41 13.03
N SER A 352 -31.24 13.29 12.32
CA SER A 352 -30.25 12.21 12.22
C SER A 352 -29.79 12.01 10.77
N HIS A 353 -28.53 11.62 10.60
CA HIS A 353 -27.89 11.37 9.31
C HIS A 353 -27.34 9.95 9.29
N GLY A 354 -28.24 8.99 9.07
CA GLY A 354 -27.91 7.58 8.85
C GLY A 354 -27.35 6.82 10.05
N ALA A 355 -27.54 7.25 11.29
CA ALA A 355 -27.14 6.48 12.47
C ALA A 355 -27.94 6.84 13.74
N SER A 356 -27.67 6.10 14.81
CA SER A 356 -27.94 6.47 16.20
C SER A 356 -26.61 6.67 16.93
N ASP A 357 -26.46 7.77 17.66
CA ASP A 357 -25.29 8.01 18.50
C ASP A 357 -25.41 7.23 19.82
N LEU A 358 -24.34 6.54 20.23
CA LEU A 358 -24.35 5.67 21.41
C LEU A 358 -23.68 6.29 22.65
N GLU A 359 -23.00 7.41 22.48
CA GLU A 359 -22.45 8.19 23.58
C GLU A 359 -23.52 9.01 24.32
N THR A 360 -23.18 9.46 25.53
CA THR A 360 -24.03 10.37 26.31
C THR A 360 -23.16 11.50 26.87
N PRO A 361 -23.34 12.75 26.42
CA PRO A 361 -24.28 13.23 25.39
C PRO A 361 -24.08 12.61 23.99
N SER A 362 -25.10 12.65 23.13
CA SER A 362 -25.11 12.00 21.81
C SER A 362 -24.03 12.51 20.85
N ASP A 363 -23.53 13.73 21.01
CA ASP A 363 -22.45 14.28 20.20
C ASP A 363 -21.05 14.12 20.83
N SER A 364 -20.95 13.46 21.98
CA SER A 364 -19.67 13.31 22.68
C SER A 364 -18.79 12.22 22.07
N SER A 365 -17.48 12.43 22.13
CA SER A 365 -16.48 11.43 21.77
C SER A 365 -16.29 10.43 22.91
N ALA A 366 -16.15 9.15 22.57
CA ALA A 366 -15.74 8.10 23.49
C ALA A 366 -14.27 8.23 23.94
N GLY A 367 -13.51 9.13 23.31
CA GLY A 367 -12.12 9.44 23.64
C GLY A 367 -11.23 9.56 22.42
N VAL A 368 -9.97 9.92 22.67
CA VAL A 368 -8.88 9.86 21.69
C VAL A 368 -8.14 8.54 21.89
N MET A 369 -8.08 7.71 20.85
CA MET A 369 -7.52 6.36 20.91
C MET A 369 -7.06 5.90 19.52
N THR A 370 -6.47 4.72 19.41
CA THR A 370 -6.19 4.10 18.10
C THR A 370 -7.50 3.67 17.42
N LEU A 371 -7.51 3.56 16.10
CA LEU A 371 -8.70 3.08 15.39
C LEU A 371 -9.08 1.65 15.81
N ALA A 372 -8.09 0.78 16.07
CA ALA A 372 -8.34 -0.57 16.58
C ALA A 372 -9.00 -0.57 17.97
N GLU A 373 -8.54 0.29 18.90
CA GLU A 373 -9.18 0.43 20.22
C GLU A 373 -10.63 0.95 20.11
N CYS A 374 -10.90 1.87 19.19
CA CYS A 374 -12.24 2.36 18.93
C CYS A 374 -13.18 1.24 18.43
N MET A 375 -12.67 0.40 17.52
CA MET A 375 -13.40 -0.79 17.04
C MET A 375 -13.64 -1.81 18.15
N ILE A 376 -12.63 -2.10 18.99
CA ILE A 376 -12.79 -3.00 20.15
C ILE A 376 -13.86 -2.46 21.09
N LEU A 377 -13.84 -1.16 21.39
CA LEU A 377 -14.85 -0.53 22.22
C LEU A 377 -16.25 -0.68 21.62
N CYS A 378 -16.39 -0.56 20.30
CA CYS A 378 -17.65 -0.84 19.61
C CYS A 378 -18.04 -2.33 19.67
N ASP A 379 -17.10 -3.27 19.57
CA ASP A 379 -17.38 -4.71 19.69
C ASP A 379 -17.93 -5.08 21.08
N GLU A 380 -17.47 -4.40 22.13
CA GLU A 380 -17.93 -4.59 23.51
C GLU A 380 -19.24 -3.83 23.83
N THR A 381 -19.69 -2.93 22.95
CA THR A 381 -20.86 -2.08 23.17
C THR A 381 -22.11 -2.67 22.54
N VAL A 382 -23.15 -2.89 23.37
CA VAL A 382 -24.45 -3.38 22.92
C VAL A 382 -25.05 -2.42 21.87
N ASN A 383 -25.55 -2.97 20.77
CA ASN A 383 -26.12 -2.26 19.62
C ASN A 383 -25.14 -1.38 18.82
N CYS A 384 -23.83 -1.49 19.03
CA CYS A 384 -22.87 -0.83 18.16
C CYS A 384 -22.67 -1.62 16.86
N GLU A 385 -22.95 -0.97 15.74
CA GLU A 385 -22.83 -1.51 14.38
C GLU A 385 -21.60 -0.95 13.65
N GLY A 386 -20.97 0.08 14.21
CA GLY A 386 -19.79 0.71 13.62
C GLY A 386 -19.29 1.91 14.42
N VAL A 387 -18.23 2.52 13.93
CA VAL A 387 -17.64 3.73 14.52
C VAL A 387 -17.49 4.80 13.46
N SER A 388 -17.76 6.06 13.82
CA SER A 388 -17.31 7.20 13.04
C SER A 388 -16.07 7.79 13.72
N VAL A 389 -15.10 8.22 12.93
CA VAL A 389 -13.80 8.67 13.41
C VAL A 389 -13.30 9.89 12.65
N SER A 390 -12.64 10.79 13.37
CA SER A 390 -11.83 11.88 12.79
C SER A 390 -10.42 11.83 13.38
N PHE A 391 -9.41 12.30 12.65
CA PHE A 391 -8.06 12.42 13.20
C PHE A 391 -8.04 13.34 14.41
N ALA A 392 -7.47 12.87 15.51
CA ALA A 392 -7.43 13.61 16.78
C ALA A 392 -6.39 14.73 16.78
N ASP A 393 -5.33 14.57 16.00
CA ASP A 393 -4.27 15.55 15.83
C ASP A 393 -3.63 15.44 14.43
N GLY A 394 -2.62 16.28 14.18
CA GLY A 394 -1.95 16.39 12.90
C GLY A 394 -0.91 15.30 12.60
N GLY A 395 -0.72 14.27 13.43
CA GLY A 395 0.40 13.37 13.19
C GLY A 395 0.55 12.06 13.96
N SER A 396 -0.23 11.79 15.00
CA SER A 396 -0.09 10.58 15.81
C SER A 396 -0.76 9.34 15.23
N GLY A 397 -1.67 9.53 14.28
CA GLY A 397 -2.53 8.44 13.77
C GLY A 397 -3.71 8.11 14.70
N LEU A 398 -3.85 8.79 15.84
CA LEU A 398 -4.98 8.62 16.75
C LEU A 398 -6.24 9.28 16.21
N VAL A 399 -7.39 8.76 16.67
CA VAL A 399 -8.71 9.20 16.25
C VAL A 399 -9.59 9.60 17.43
N ASN A 400 -10.49 10.55 17.18
CA ASN A 400 -11.67 10.77 18.01
C ASN A 400 -12.68 9.66 17.69
N CYS A 401 -13.09 8.89 18.70
CA CYS A 401 -13.97 7.73 18.53
C CYS A 401 -15.44 8.07 18.81
N PHE A 402 -16.35 7.72 17.91
CA PHE A 402 -17.80 7.87 18.11
C PHE A 402 -18.51 6.56 17.73
N ARG A 403 -19.22 5.92 18.67
CA ARG A 403 -19.89 4.63 18.40
C ARG A 403 -21.27 4.86 17.82
N LYS A 404 -21.61 4.06 16.81
CA LYS A 404 -22.84 4.21 16.02
C LYS A 404 -23.63 2.91 16.03
N GLY A 405 -24.95 3.03 16.21
CA GLY A 405 -25.92 1.96 15.99
C GLY A 405 -26.88 2.31 14.85
N ASN A 406 -27.64 1.33 14.37
CA ASN A 406 -28.64 1.48 13.31
C ASN A 406 -28.10 2.23 12.07
N ILE A 407 -26.93 1.85 11.56
CA ILE A 407 -26.25 2.57 10.48
C ILE A 407 -26.99 2.36 9.16
N GLN A 408 -27.31 3.45 8.45
CA GLN A 408 -27.87 3.48 7.10
C GLN A 408 -26.97 4.34 6.22
N ILE A 409 -26.05 3.71 5.48
CA ILE A 409 -24.92 4.41 4.84
C ILE A 409 -25.32 5.39 3.73
N ASP A 410 -26.50 5.17 3.14
CA ASP A 410 -27.06 6.00 2.08
C ASP A 410 -27.67 7.29 2.63
N ASP A 411 -27.94 7.35 3.94
CA ASP A 411 -28.49 8.51 4.64
C ASP A 411 -27.41 9.34 5.38
N CYS A 412 -26.14 8.89 5.34
CA CYS A 412 -25.03 9.60 5.96
C CYS A 412 -24.54 10.77 5.11
N ASP A 413 -23.94 11.78 5.75
CA ASP A 413 -23.32 12.89 5.03
C ASP A 413 -22.11 12.40 4.23
N GLU A 414 -21.94 12.91 3.02
CA GLU A 414 -20.80 12.61 2.15
C GLU A 414 -19.81 13.78 2.09
N PHE A 415 -18.55 13.50 1.75
CA PHE A 415 -17.46 14.48 1.64
C PHE A 415 -17.21 15.26 2.93
N PHE A 416 -17.36 14.58 4.07
CA PHE A 416 -17.03 15.13 5.38
C PHE A 416 -15.69 14.57 5.87
N PRO A 417 -14.85 15.32 6.62
CA PRO A 417 -13.56 14.82 7.15
C PRO A 417 -13.74 13.86 8.35
N ILE A 418 -14.65 12.89 8.19
CA ILE A 418 -14.96 11.81 9.13
C ILE A 418 -15.12 10.54 8.31
N ASP A 419 -14.42 9.48 8.69
CA ASP A 419 -14.64 8.15 8.15
C ASP A 419 -15.65 7.40 9.03
N THR A 420 -16.51 6.59 8.42
CA THR A 420 -17.33 5.62 9.15
C THR A 420 -16.85 4.21 8.83
N TRP A 421 -16.67 3.39 9.85
CA TRP A 421 -16.31 1.98 9.74
C TRP A 421 -17.47 1.13 10.23
N VAL A 422 -18.00 0.27 9.37
CA VAL A 422 -19.18 -0.56 9.66
C VAL A 422 -18.74 -2.01 9.85
N LYS A 423 -19.27 -2.70 10.86
CA LYS A 423 -19.01 -4.13 11.10
C LYS A 423 -19.44 -4.98 9.90
N LYS A 424 -18.67 -6.02 9.59
CA LYS A 424 -18.94 -6.98 8.50
C LYS A 424 -19.96 -8.05 8.86
#